data_AF-A0A3D0JWN4-F1
#
_entry.id   AF-A0A3D0JWN4-F1
#
_cell.length_a   1.000
_cell.length_b   1.000
_cell.length_c   1.000
_cell.angle_alpha   90.00
_cell.angle_beta   90.00
_cell.angle_gamma   90.00
#
_symmetry.space_group_name_H-M   'P 1'
#
loop_
_entity.id
_entity.type
_entity.pdbx_description
1 polymer ?
#
loop_
_entity_poly.entity_id
_entity_poly.type
_entity_poly.pdbx_seq_one_letter_code
_entity_poly.pdbx_strand_id
1 'polypeptide(L)'
;MKIKDFARLDLNGEHNRLGRIFVDPGTAEIVDLSKAKILACSVDTVRQLYRGLIRPEIMCLFDKPGTIVDFAGQRWHSGRVSKDSGYQYKLQNADLGIILLVKNFNAKIENIGPHLKVEVSPHAIDTFSPERLQERLDYYASHVLTNVERNQCAVHLALDLQGWQPPADLVARMHCRARAARDISGIKEIQWTLESATYGKGQSYLFGSAGGFQLGIYNKTEQARSIDKLDYWEGVWRRRDSFDEADPDNYDPEQDVWRVELRYHHSVIQQFASGSFDLHS
;
A
#
# COMPACT_ATOMS: atom_id res chain seq x y z
N MET A 1 13.39 -14.11 35.46
CA MET A 1 13.22 -13.68 34.06
C MET A 1 11.75 -13.32 33.90
N LYS A 2 11.39 -12.03 33.89
CA LYS A 2 9.99 -11.64 33.64
C LYS A 2 9.66 -12.00 32.20
N ILE A 3 8.58 -12.75 31.97
CA ILE A 3 8.06 -12.97 30.62
C ILE A 3 7.75 -11.56 30.10
N LYS A 4 8.50 -11.12 29.07
CA LYS A 4 8.39 -9.76 28.52
C LYS A 4 7.21 -9.62 27.56
N ASP A 5 6.67 -10.76 27.15
CA ASP A 5 5.62 -10.90 26.14
C ASP A 5 4.32 -11.44 26.78
N PHE A 6 3.18 -11.23 26.11
CA PHE A 6 1.91 -11.79 26.55
C PHE A 6 1.93 -13.32 26.55
N ALA A 7 1.33 -13.94 27.56
CA ALA A 7 0.99 -15.36 27.53
C ALA A 7 -0.11 -15.60 26.50
N ARG A 8 0.08 -16.58 25.61
CA ARG A 8 -0.91 -16.94 24.58
C ARG A 8 -1.70 -18.16 25.02
N LEU A 9 -3.02 -18.03 25.02
CA LEU A 9 -3.97 -19.06 25.41
C LEU A 9 -4.91 -19.41 24.26
N ASP A 10 -5.35 -20.66 24.21
CA ASP A 10 -6.49 -21.08 23.39
C ASP A 10 -7.83 -20.88 24.11
N LEU A 11 -8.93 -21.29 23.48
CA LEU A 11 -10.29 -21.13 24.01
C LEU A 11 -10.54 -21.94 25.30
N ASN A 12 -9.70 -22.94 25.60
CA ASN A 12 -9.79 -23.71 26.84
C ASN A 12 -8.98 -23.05 27.98
N GLY A 13 -8.32 -21.93 27.71
CA GLY A 13 -7.43 -21.26 28.66
C GLY A 13 -6.07 -21.94 28.80
N GLU A 14 -5.73 -22.86 27.90
CA GLU A 14 -4.44 -23.56 27.92
C GLU A 14 -3.39 -22.82 27.09
N HIS A 15 -2.13 -22.91 27.50
CA HIS A 15 -1.04 -22.29 26.78
C HIS A 15 -0.91 -22.86 25.37
N ASN A 16 -1.04 -21.99 24.36
CA ASN A 16 -1.01 -22.39 22.97
C ASN A 16 -0.25 -21.37 22.12
N ARG A 17 0.74 -21.84 21.33
CA ARG A 17 1.54 -20.99 20.43
C ARG A 17 0.71 -20.34 19.31
N LEU A 18 -0.46 -20.88 19.00
CA LEU A 18 -1.41 -20.34 18.04
C LEU A 18 -2.61 -19.67 18.75
N GLY A 19 -2.62 -19.66 20.08
CA GLY A 19 -3.65 -19.01 20.89
C GLY A 19 -3.85 -17.55 20.49
N ARG A 20 -5.12 -17.15 20.39
CA ARG A 20 -5.56 -15.79 20.03
C ARG A 20 -6.01 -14.98 21.27
N ILE A 21 -5.98 -15.59 22.46
CA ILE A 21 -6.21 -14.90 23.73
C ILE A 21 -4.83 -14.57 24.30
N PHE A 22 -4.57 -13.29 24.54
CA PHE A 22 -3.30 -12.79 25.04
C PHE A 22 -3.50 -12.28 26.46
N VAL A 23 -2.70 -12.75 27.41
CA VAL A 23 -2.74 -12.32 28.81
C VAL A 23 -1.42 -11.68 29.21
N ASP A 24 -1.46 -10.43 29.68
CA ASP A 24 -0.29 -9.75 30.22
C ASP A 24 0.09 -10.41 31.57
N PRO A 25 1.27 -11.04 31.70
CA PRO A 25 1.66 -11.73 32.93
C PRO A 25 1.94 -10.79 34.10
N GLY A 26 2.11 -9.50 33.86
CA GLY A 26 2.36 -8.47 34.87
C GLY A 26 1.10 -7.75 35.36
N THR A 27 0.12 -7.52 34.48
CA THR A 27 -1.12 -6.78 34.81
C THR A 27 -2.37 -7.66 34.85
N ALA A 28 -2.29 -8.89 34.34
CA ALA A 28 -3.42 -9.78 34.08
C ALA A 28 -4.45 -9.21 33.07
N GLU A 29 -4.08 -8.19 32.29
CA GLU A 29 -4.92 -7.67 31.20
C GLU A 29 -5.09 -8.74 30.12
N ILE A 30 -6.33 -8.94 29.66
CA ILE A 30 -6.67 -9.93 28.64
C ILE A 30 -7.05 -9.21 27.35
N VAL A 31 -6.36 -9.53 26.27
CA VAL A 31 -6.71 -9.12 24.90
C VAL A 31 -7.15 -10.35 24.13
N ASP A 32 -8.45 -10.44 23.87
CA ASP A 32 -9.05 -11.54 23.11
C ASP A 32 -9.18 -11.17 21.63
N LEU A 33 -8.39 -11.82 20.78
CA LEU A 33 -8.46 -11.71 19.31
C LEU A 33 -9.03 -12.98 18.68
N SER A 34 -9.69 -13.86 19.44
CA SER A 34 -10.27 -15.12 18.92
C SER A 34 -11.31 -14.89 17.83
N LYS A 35 -12.01 -13.75 17.88
CA LYS A 35 -13.00 -13.32 16.88
C LYS A 35 -12.40 -12.58 15.69
N ALA A 36 -11.10 -12.25 15.73
CA ALA A 36 -10.44 -11.60 14.62
C ALA A 36 -10.14 -12.61 13.52
N LYS A 37 -10.62 -12.33 12.30
CA LYS A 37 -10.39 -13.10 11.09
C LYS A 37 -9.37 -12.39 10.23
N ILE A 38 -8.44 -13.14 9.64
CA ILE A 38 -7.49 -12.61 8.65
C ILE A 38 -7.99 -13.01 7.27
N LEU A 39 -8.52 -12.03 6.54
CA LEU A 39 -9.10 -12.26 5.21
C LEU A 39 -8.03 -12.29 4.13
N ALA A 40 -7.10 -11.32 4.17
CA ALA A 40 -6.03 -11.21 3.20
C ALA A 40 -4.73 -10.71 3.84
N CYS A 41 -3.61 -11.23 3.35
CA CYS A 41 -2.26 -10.71 3.61
C CYS A 41 -1.57 -10.62 2.25
N SER A 42 -1.34 -9.40 1.77
CA SER A 42 -0.92 -9.17 0.38
C SER A 42 0.01 -7.97 0.24
N VAL A 43 0.65 -7.88 -0.93
CA VAL A 43 1.28 -6.63 -1.37
C VAL A 43 0.17 -5.75 -1.96
N ASP A 44 0.03 -4.54 -1.43
CA ASP A 44 -0.99 -3.60 -1.85
C ASP A 44 -0.50 -2.74 -3.02
N THR A 45 0.69 -2.16 -2.87
CA THR A 45 1.23 -1.23 -3.86
C THR A 45 2.72 -1.45 -4.04
N VAL A 46 3.17 -1.44 -5.29
CA VAL A 46 4.59 -1.38 -5.64
C VAL A 46 4.85 -0.10 -6.41
N ARG A 47 5.91 0.62 -6.04
CA ARG A 47 6.38 1.79 -6.78
C ARG A 47 7.83 1.59 -7.18
N GLN A 48 8.09 1.47 -8.47
CA GLN A 48 9.45 1.33 -9.00
C GLN A 48 9.95 2.67 -9.53
N LEU A 49 11.13 3.11 -9.07
CA LEU A 49 11.80 4.29 -9.61
C LEU A 49 12.76 3.87 -10.72
N TYR A 50 12.82 4.67 -11.77
CA TYR A 50 13.78 4.53 -12.85
C TYR A 50 14.55 5.82 -13.05
N ARG A 51 15.85 5.68 -13.33
CA ARG A 51 16.70 6.75 -13.80
C ARG A 51 16.91 6.62 -15.30
N GLY A 52 17.11 7.76 -15.96
CA GLY A 52 17.37 7.83 -17.39
C GLY A 52 17.18 9.24 -17.90
N LEU A 53 17.27 9.41 -19.20
CA LEU A 53 16.93 10.65 -19.90
C LEU A 53 15.55 10.49 -20.53
N ILE A 54 14.68 11.50 -20.41
CA ILE A 54 13.35 11.43 -21.05
C ILE A 54 13.53 11.50 -22.56
N ARG A 55 12.89 10.55 -23.27
CA ARG A 55 12.84 10.59 -24.73
C ARG A 55 12.07 11.84 -25.20
N PRO A 56 12.59 12.61 -26.19
CA PRO A 56 11.99 13.89 -26.58
C PRO A 56 10.49 13.81 -26.90
N GLU A 57 10.07 12.75 -27.59
CA GLU A 57 8.69 12.50 -28.02
C GLU A 57 7.69 12.32 -26.87
N ILE A 58 8.17 11.97 -25.68
CA ILE A 58 7.30 11.67 -24.53
C ILE A 58 6.63 12.93 -23.99
N MET A 59 7.29 14.08 -24.10
CA MET A 59 6.70 15.32 -23.62
C MET A 59 5.48 15.75 -24.44
N CYS A 60 5.43 15.37 -25.73
CA CYS A 60 4.29 15.64 -26.61
C CYS A 60 2.99 14.95 -26.14
N LEU A 61 3.09 13.85 -25.38
CA LEU A 61 1.94 13.17 -24.79
C LEU A 61 1.20 14.05 -23.76
N PHE A 62 1.82 15.13 -23.30
CA PHE A 62 1.30 16.03 -22.28
C PHE A 62 0.97 17.44 -22.82
N ASP A 63 0.99 17.65 -24.14
CA ASP A 63 0.63 18.94 -24.76
C ASP A 63 -0.84 19.30 -24.52
N LYS A 64 -1.72 18.29 -24.46
CA LYS A 64 -3.14 18.41 -24.09
C LYS A 64 -3.46 17.48 -22.91
N PRO A 65 -3.13 17.87 -21.67
CA PRO A 65 -3.44 17.09 -20.48
C PRO A 65 -4.94 16.83 -20.34
N GLY A 66 -5.32 15.69 -19.77
CA GLY A 66 -6.72 15.27 -19.58
C GLY A 66 -7.32 14.53 -20.78
N THR A 67 -6.48 14.06 -21.70
CA THR A 67 -6.91 13.35 -22.91
C THR A 67 -6.39 11.92 -22.93
N ILE A 68 -7.01 11.09 -23.76
CA ILE A 68 -6.52 9.73 -24.06
C ILE A 68 -5.45 9.82 -25.13
N VAL A 69 -4.29 9.23 -24.88
CA VAL A 69 -3.15 9.15 -25.80
C VAL A 69 -2.75 7.70 -26.03
N ASP A 70 -2.21 7.40 -27.21
CA ASP A 70 -1.64 6.10 -27.53
C ASP A 70 -0.15 6.10 -27.15
N PHE A 71 0.24 5.17 -26.28
CA PHE A 71 1.61 5.03 -25.81
C PHE A 71 1.93 3.55 -25.56
N ALA A 72 3.09 3.11 -26.05
CA ALA A 72 3.57 1.73 -25.91
C ALA A 72 2.51 0.67 -26.29
N GLY A 73 1.81 0.91 -27.41
CA GLY A 73 0.78 0.01 -27.94
C GLY A 73 -0.55 -0.02 -27.17
N GLN A 74 -0.77 0.88 -26.21
CA GLN A 74 -1.94 0.91 -25.34
C GLN A 74 -2.49 2.34 -25.21
N ARG A 75 -3.74 2.46 -24.76
CA ARG A 75 -4.38 3.75 -24.49
C ARG A 75 -4.15 4.18 -23.04
N TRP A 76 -3.77 5.44 -22.84
CA TRP A 76 -3.47 5.99 -21.52
C TRP A 76 -4.21 7.31 -21.31
N HIS A 77 -4.69 7.54 -20.10
CA HIS A 77 -5.15 8.85 -19.70
C HIS A 77 -3.95 9.72 -19.30
N SER A 78 -3.66 10.73 -20.11
CA SER A 78 -2.60 11.71 -19.87
C SER A 78 -3.08 12.82 -18.94
N GLY A 79 -2.23 13.30 -18.04
CA GLY A 79 -2.60 14.38 -17.12
C GLY A 79 -1.42 15.04 -16.42
N ARG A 80 -1.68 16.16 -15.76
CA ARG A 80 -0.75 16.78 -14.81
C ARG A 80 -1.01 16.25 -13.40
N VAL A 81 0.02 16.29 -12.57
CA VAL A 81 -0.05 15.92 -11.15
C VAL A 81 0.47 17.07 -10.28
N SER A 82 0.05 17.10 -9.02
CA SER A 82 0.53 18.12 -8.06
C SER A 82 2.01 17.89 -7.71
N LYS A 83 2.64 18.93 -7.15
CA LYS A 83 4.02 18.88 -6.66
C LYS A 83 4.25 17.80 -5.62
N ASP A 84 3.22 17.41 -4.88
CA ASP A 84 3.29 16.41 -3.80
C ASP A 84 3.66 15.02 -4.32
N SER A 85 3.35 14.73 -5.59
CA SER A 85 3.75 13.47 -6.23
C SER A 85 5.27 13.37 -6.46
N GLY A 86 5.96 14.52 -6.51
CA GLY A 86 7.36 14.67 -6.93
C GLY A 86 7.58 14.70 -8.44
N TYR A 87 6.51 14.51 -9.25
CA TYR A 87 6.55 14.44 -10.71
C TYR A 87 5.57 15.44 -11.33
N GLN A 88 5.75 15.79 -12.59
CA GLN A 88 4.95 16.82 -13.25
C GLN A 88 3.74 16.24 -14.01
N TYR A 89 3.89 15.03 -14.54
CA TYR A 89 2.91 14.42 -15.45
C TYR A 89 2.59 12.98 -15.04
N LYS A 90 1.41 12.52 -15.48
CA LYS A 90 0.98 11.13 -15.35
C LYS A 90 0.44 10.55 -16.65
N LEU A 91 0.74 9.30 -16.91
CA LEU A 91 -0.03 8.41 -17.78
C LEU A 91 -0.69 7.37 -16.90
N GLN A 92 -2.01 7.27 -16.93
CA GLN A 92 -2.77 6.35 -16.10
C GLN A 92 -3.55 5.38 -16.99
N ASN A 93 -3.41 4.08 -16.72
CA ASN A 93 -4.22 3.05 -17.34
C ASN A 93 -4.86 2.19 -16.24
N ALA A 94 -6.18 2.35 -16.07
CA ALA A 94 -6.95 1.68 -15.04
C ALA A 94 -7.10 0.17 -15.30
N ASP A 95 -7.25 -0.22 -16.57
CA ASP A 95 -7.39 -1.63 -16.98
C ASP A 95 -6.12 -2.43 -16.68
N LEU A 96 -4.96 -1.79 -16.87
CA LEU A 96 -3.67 -2.39 -16.55
C LEU A 96 -3.30 -2.25 -15.08
N GLY A 97 -3.98 -1.38 -14.34
CA GLY A 97 -3.65 -1.05 -12.96
C GLY A 97 -2.27 -0.40 -12.81
N ILE A 98 -1.84 0.41 -13.79
CA ILE A 98 -0.50 1.03 -13.84
C ILE A 98 -0.61 2.55 -14.00
N ILE A 99 0.23 3.28 -13.26
CA ILE A 99 0.43 4.72 -13.40
C ILE A 99 1.91 4.99 -13.66
N LEU A 100 2.21 5.74 -14.73
CA LEU A 100 3.55 6.25 -15.01
C LEU A 100 3.59 7.72 -14.59
N LEU A 101 4.37 8.04 -13.57
CA LEU A 101 4.66 9.40 -13.16
C LEU A 101 5.97 9.86 -13.83
N VAL A 102 5.86 10.89 -14.65
CA VAL A 102 6.91 11.30 -15.59
C VAL A 102 7.39 12.73 -15.25
N LYS A 103 8.69 12.95 -15.43
CA LYS A 103 9.42 14.19 -15.21
C LYS A 103 9.42 14.64 -13.75
N ASN A 104 10.53 14.39 -13.07
CA ASN A 104 10.72 14.82 -11.69
C ASN A 104 10.82 16.36 -11.61
N PHE A 105 10.22 16.97 -10.58
CA PHE A 105 10.31 18.42 -10.36
C PHE A 105 11.74 18.89 -10.05
N ASN A 106 12.55 18.04 -9.44
CA ASN A 106 13.88 18.38 -8.93
C ASN A 106 15.03 18.02 -9.89
N ALA A 107 14.72 17.45 -11.07
CA ALA A 107 15.72 17.11 -12.08
C ALA A 107 15.40 17.82 -13.40
N LYS A 108 16.40 18.40 -14.06
CA LYS A 108 16.24 19.00 -15.39
C LYS A 108 15.99 17.94 -16.46
N ILE A 109 15.22 18.25 -17.50
CA ILE A 109 14.79 17.24 -18.50
C ILE A 109 15.97 16.72 -19.33
N GLU A 110 16.93 17.60 -19.60
CA GLU A 110 18.14 17.36 -20.38
C GLU A 110 19.19 16.51 -19.65
N ASN A 111 18.98 16.22 -18.36
CA ASN A 111 19.89 15.44 -17.54
C ASN A 111 19.35 14.04 -17.28
N ILE A 112 20.26 13.06 -17.25
CA ILE A 112 19.96 11.74 -16.68
C ILE A 112 19.55 11.92 -15.21
N GLY A 113 18.35 11.48 -14.87
CA GLY A 113 17.78 11.68 -13.54
C GLY A 113 16.61 10.74 -13.25
N PRO A 114 16.03 10.80 -12.03
CA PRO A 114 14.94 9.92 -11.59
C PRO A 114 13.59 10.35 -12.20
N HIS A 115 13.51 10.33 -13.53
CA HIS A 115 12.42 10.94 -14.30
C HIS A 115 11.18 10.07 -14.44
N LEU A 116 11.24 8.80 -14.04
CA LEU A 116 10.09 7.91 -14.08
C LEU A 116 9.89 7.23 -12.73
N LYS A 117 8.64 7.24 -12.27
CA LYS A 117 8.16 6.35 -11.22
C LYS A 117 6.96 5.60 -11.77
N VAL A 118 6.97 4.27 -11.66
CA VAL A 118 5.84 3.42 -12.04
C VAL A 118 5.14 2.97 -10.77
N GLU A 119 3.84 3.27 -10.63
CA GLU A 119 3.01 2.79 -9.53
C GLU A 119 2.09 1.68 -10.03
N VAL A 120 2.01 0.60 -9.26
CA VAL A 120 1.28 -0.63 -9.61
C VAL A 120 0.21 -0.88 -8.55
N SER A 121 -1.02 -1.08 -9.01
CA SER A 121 -2.18 -1.36 -8.16
C SER A 121 -2.21 -2.82 -7.65
N PRO A 122 -2.98 -3.11 -6.58
CA PRO A 122 -3.10 -4.46 -6.04
C PRO A 122 -3.56 -5.49 -7.08
N HIS A 123 -4.51 -5.13 -7.94
CA HIS A 123 -5.04 -6.04 -8.98
C HIS A 123 -3.97 -6.45 -9.99
N ALA A 124 -3.13 -5.51 -10.41
CA ALA A 124 -2.03 -5.80 -11.32
C ALA A 124 -0.96 -6.66 -10.65
N ILE A 125 -0.65 -6.40 -9.38
CA ILE A 125 0.31 -7.21 -8.61
C ILE A 125 -0.18 -8.66 -8.48
N ASP A 126 -1.47 -8.85 -8.22
CA ASP A 126 -2.09 -10.17 -8.06
C ASP A 126 -2.12 -10.99 -9.37
N THR A 127 -2.08 -10.31 -10.52
CA THR A 127 -2.16 -10.95 -11.84
C THR A 127 -0.82 -11.52 -12.33
N PHE A 128 0.30 -10.98 -11.87
CA PHE A 128 1.63 -11.30 -12.41
C PHE A 128 2.56 -11.89 -11.36
N SER A 129 3.43 -12.80 -11.79
CA SER A 129 4.61 -13.12 -10.98
C SER A 129 5.51 -11.88 -10.85
N PRO A 130 6.34 -11.79 -9.79
CA PRO A 130 7.25 -10.65 -9.61
C PRO A 130 8.15 -10.38 -10.82
N GLU A 131 8.68 -11.42 -11.46
CA GLU A 131 9.57 -11.32 -12.62
C GLU A 131 8.81 -10.77 -13.82
N ARG A 132 7.60 -11.30 -14.07
CA ARG A 132 6.77 -10.86 -15.19
C ARG A 132 6.26 -9.44 -15.00
N LEU A 133 5.93 -9.07 -13.76
CA LEU A 133 5.60 -7.70 -13.41
C LEU A 133 6.80 -6.80 -13.71
N GLN A 134 8.00 -7.17 -13.24
CA GLN A 134 9.21 -6.37 -13.46
C GLN A 134 9.55 -6.19 -14.95
N GLU A 135 9.47 -7.24 -15.76
CA GLU A 135 9.63 -7.15 -17.22
C GLU A 135 8.68 -6.13 -17.83
N ARG A 136 7.44 -6.08 -17.34
CA ARG A 136 6.43 -5.15 -17.80
C ARG A 136 6.72 -3.72 -17.37
N LEU A 137 7.20 -3.50 -16.15
CA LEU A 137 7.62 -2.18 -15.69
C LEU A 137 8.82 -1.67 -16.53
N ASP A 138 9.76 -2.55 -16.83
CA ASP A 138 10.93 -2.25 -17.65
C ASP A 138 10.55 -1.93 -19.10
N TYR A 139 9.57 -2.65 -19.66
CA TYR A 139 9.01 -2.36 -20.97
C TYR A 139 8.49 -0.92 -21.03
N TYR A 140 7.69 -0.47 -20.06
CA TYR A 140 7.23 0.92 -20.05
C TYR A 140 8.39 1.90 -19.81
N ALA A 141 9.33 1.55 -18.94
CA ALA A 141 10.50 2.38 -18.69
C ALA A 141 11.35 2.59 -19.95
N SER A 142 11.55 1.55 -20.78
CA SER A 142 12.28 1.65 -22.04
C SER A 142 11.58 2.50 -23.09
N HIS A 143 10.25 2.63 -23.01
CA HIS A 143 9.46 3.50 -23.88
C HIS A 143 9.45 4.96 -23.39
N VAL A 144 9.62 5.22 -22.10
CA VAL A 144 9.68 6.59 -21.56
C VAL A 144 11.09 7.17 -21.60
N LEU A 145 12.11 6.34 -21.34
CA LEU A 145 13.47 6.79 -21.08
C LEU A 145 14.48 6.20 -22.09
N THR A 146 15.58 6.91 -22.30
CA THR A 146 16.87 6.34 -22.74
C THR A 146 17.80 6.21 -21.53
N ASN A 147 18.85 5.39 -21.65
CA ASN A 147 19.80 5.12 -20.56
C ASN A 147 19.09 4.61 -19.30
N VAL A 148 18.16 3.66 -19.49
CA VAL A 148 17.28 3.19 -18.43
C VAL A 148 18.07 2.42 -17.38
N GLU A 149 17.93 2.86 -16.14
CA GLU A 149 18.51 2.21 -14.97
C GLU A 149 17.40 2.00 -13.93
N ARG A 150 17.22 0.76 -13.48
CA ARG A 150 16.37 0.46 -12.33
C ARG A 150 16.99 1.11 -11.10
N ASN A 151 16.18 1.86 -10.35
CA ASN A 151 16.59 2.50 -9.12
C ASN A 151 15.83 1.87 -7.94
N GLN A 152 15.69 2.58 -6.83
CA GLN A 152 14.99 2.13 -5.63
C GLN A 152 13.51 1.81 -5.89
N CYS A 153 12.92 0.96 -5.05
CA CYS A 153 11.49 0.65 -5.07
C CYS A 153 10.85 0.85 -3.70
N ALA A 154 9.58 1.22 -3.66
CA ALA A 154 8.77 1.28 -2.44
C ALA A 154 7.70 0.17 -2.50
N VAL A 155 7.40 -0.41 -1.35
CA VAL A 155 6.45 -1.53 -1.23
C VAL A 155 5.51 -1.25 -0.08
N HIS A 156 4.22 -1.47 -0.30
CA HIS A 156 3.20 -1.41 0.73
C HIS A 156 2.66 -2.83 0.96
N LEU A 157 2.62 -3.25 2.21
CA LEU A 157 2.03 -4.52 2.64
C LEU A 157 0.69 -4.25 3.30
N ALA A 158 -0.30 -5.11 3.09
CA ALA A 158 -1.63 -4.98 3.65
C ALA A 158 -2.08 -6.26 4.35
N LEU A 159 -2.75 -6.07 5.48
CA LEU A 159 -3.45 -7.08 6.24
C LEU A 159 -4.90 -6.66 6.41
N ASP A 160 -5.83 -7.48 5.93
CA ASP A 160 -7.27 -7.26 6.02
C ASP A 160 -7.90 -8.12 7.10
N LEU A 161 -8.70 -7.48 7.95
CA LEU A 161 -9.21 -8.05 9.19
C LEU A 161 -10.72 -7.85 9.32
N GLN A 162 -11.42 -8.90 9.76
CA GLN A 162 -12.80 -8.85 10.26
C GLN A 162 -12.85 -9.18 11.75
N GLY A 163 -13.87 -8.70 12.46
CA GLY A 163 -14.01 -8.94 13.90
C GLY A 163 -13.02 -8.16 14.78
N TRP A 164 -12.22 -7.26 14.18
CA TRP A 164 -11.35 -6.32 14.89
C TRP A 164 -11.60 -4.90 14.42
N GLN A 165 -11.59 -3.96 15.36
CA GLN A 165 -11.66 -2.53 15.09
C GLN A 165 -10.59 -1.81 15.92
N PRO A 166 -10.01 -0.71 15.42
CA PRO A 166 -9.07 0.07 16.19
C PRO A 166 -9.75 0.64 17.45
N PRO A 167 -9.12 0.52 18.63
CA PRO A 167 -9.70 1.04 19.86
C PRO A 167 -9.77 2.57 19.83
N ALA A 168 -10.75 3.16 20.53
CA ALA A 168 -10.99 4.60 20.52
C ALA A 168 -9.78 5.43 21.01
N ASP A 169 -8.95 4.84 21.86
CA ASP A 169 -7.74 5.45 22.42
C ASP A 169 -6.45 5.01 21.68
N LEU A 170 -6.56 4.38 20.51
CA LEU A 170 -5.42 3.90 19.72
C LEU A 170 -4.35 4.98 19.53
N VAL A 171 -4.77 6.19 19.17
CA VAL A 171 -3.86 7.32 18.95
C VAL A 171 -3.13 7.71 20.24
N ALA A 172 -3.84 7.71 21.37
CA ALA A 172 -3.28 8.06 22.67
C ALA A 172 -2.28 7.00 23.18
N ARG A 173 -2.53 5.71 22.88
CA ARG A 173 -1.67 4.59 23.28
C ARG A 173 -0.52 4.31 22.29
N MET A 174 -0.55 4.88 21.09
CA MET A 174 0.46 4.60 20.06
C MET A 174 1.78 5.30 20.39
N HIS A 175 2.76 4.53 20.85
CA HIS A 175 4.13 5.01 21.05
C HIS A 175 4.97 4.80 19.79
N CYS A 176 5.15 5.87 19.00
CA CYS A 176 6.03 5.86 17.83
C CYS A 176 7.36 6.55 18.11
N ARG A 177 8.46 6.04 17.53
CA ARG A 177 9.72 6.80 17.43
C ARG A 177 9.56 8.06 16.57
N ALA A 178 8.67 8.00 15.57
CA ALA A 178 8.29 9.13 14.74
C ALA A 178 7.24 9.99 15.48
N ARG A 179 7.53 11.27 15.69
CA ARG A 179 6.68 12.20 16.46
C ARG A 179 5.37 12.61 15.75
N ALA A 180 5.18 12.22 14.49
CA ALA A 180 4.00 12.57 13.71
C ALA A 180 2.96 11.44 13.80
N ALA A 181 1.96 11.63 14.66
CA ALA A 181 0.68 10.94 14.59
C ALA A 181 -0.34 11.91 13.97
N ARG A 182 -1.03 11.49 12.91
CA ARG A 182 -2.12 12.27 12.32
C ARG A 182 -3.41 11.49 12.48
N ASP A 183 -4.32 12.04 13.28
CA ASP A 183 -5.73 11.68 13.26
C ASP A 183 -6.40 12.58 12.22
N ILE A 184 -6.83 11.99 11.11
CA ILE A 184 -7.55 12.73 10.07
C ILE A 184 -9.02 12.77 10.48
N SER A 185 -9.34 13.67 11.41
CA SER A 185 -10.71 14.00 11.80
C SER A 185 -11.12 15.35 11.19
N GLY A 186 -12.07 15.30 10.24
CA GLY A 186 -12.63 16.49 9.59
C GLY A 186 -12.28 16.64 8.11
N ILE A 187 -13.24 17.18 7.34
CA ILE A 187 -13.14 17.43 5.90
C ILE A 187 -12.14 18.56 5.66
N LYS A 188 -10.94 18.24 5.17
CA LYS A 188 -10.07 19.21 4.49
C LYS A 188 -9.08 18.51 3.56
N GLU A 189 -9.25 18.83 2.28
CA GLU A 189 -8.35 18.64 1.14
C GLU A 189 -8.16 17.22 0.55
N ILE A 190 -8.62 17.13 -0.71
CA ILE A 190 -8.39 16.03 -1.65
C ILE A 190 -6.96 16.19 -2.19
N GLN A 191 -6.01 15.42 -1.68
CA GLN A 191 -4.72 15.19 -2.33
C GLN A 191 -4.75 13.80 -3.00
N TRP A 192 -4.73 13.82 -4.34
CA TRP A 192 -4.85 12.69 -5.27
C TRP A 192 -3.73 11.62 -5.23
N THR A 193 -3.11 11.39 -4.08
CA THR A 193 -2.09 10.33 -3.89
C THR A 193 -2.34 9.48 -2.64
N LEU A 194 -3.50 9.66 -2.01
CA LEU A 194 -3.90 9.06 -0.73
C LEU A 194 -5.43 9.12 -0.63
N GLU A 195 -6.13 8.28 -1.39
CA GLU A 195 -7.58 8.12 -1.21
C GLU A 195 -7.89 7.29 0.04
N SER A 196 -7.77 7.96 1.18
CA SER A 196 -8.62 7.77 2.36
C SER A 196 -8.64 9.07 3.16
N ALA A 197 -9.37 10.08 2.66
CA ALA A 197 -9.64 11.30 3.40
C ALA A 197 -11.05 11.80 3.09
N THR A 198 -12.06 11.13 3.66
CA THR A 198 -13.11 11.72 4.51
C THR A 198 -14.18 10.69 4.80
N TYR A 199 -14.59 10.55 6.07
CA TYR A 199 -15.97 10.46 6.59
C TYR A 199 -15.90 9.91 8.03
N GLY A 200 -16.36 10.70 9.01
CA GLY A 200 -16.52 10.28 10.41
C GLY A 200 -15.26 10.28 11.29
N LYS A 201 -15.45 10.38 12.61
CA LYS A 201 -14.40 10.19 13.61
C LYS A 201 -13.85 8.76 13.51
N GLY A 202 -12.52 8.59 13.56
CA GLY A 202 -11.89 7.30 13.85
C GLY A 202 -11.92 6.24 12.73
N GLN A 203 -12.02 6.65 11.45
CA GLN A 203 -12.09 5.70 10.32
C GLN A 203 -10.75 5.51 9.57
N SER A 204 -9.75 6.34 9.83
CA SER A 204 -8.41 6.24 9.23
C SER A 204 -7.35 6.87 10.13
N TYR A 205 -6.26 6.14 10.36
CA TYR A 205 -5.14 6.51 11.22
C TYR A 205 -3.83 6.39 10.46
N LEU A 206 -2.96 7.40 10.56
CA LEU A 206 -1.63 7.37 9.96
C LEU A 206 -0.56 7.69 10.99
N PHE A 207 0.42 6.79 11.12
CA PHE A 207 1.54 6.93 12.04
C PHE A 207 2.87 6.82 11.29
N GLY A 208 3.81 7.71 11.60
CA GLY A 208 5.12 7.73 10.92
C GLY A 208 5.14 8.63 9.69
N SER A 209 6.28 8.61 8.98
CA SER A 209 6.56 9.55 7.88
C SER A 209 6.54 8.86 6.53
N ALA A 210 5.98 9.54 5.52
CA ALA A 210 5.94 9.05 4.15
C ALA A 210 7.33 8.84 3.51
N GLY A 211 8.36 9.54 4.02
CA GLY A 211 9.76 9.39 3.59
C GLY A 211 10.53 8.27 4.28
N GLY A 212 9.87 7.47 5.12
CA GLY A 212 10.47 6.36 5.85
C GLY A 212 9.52 5.19 5.95
N PHE A 213 9.08 4.88 7.17
CA PHE A 213 8.07 3.87 7.41
C PHE A 213 6.79 4.55 7.89
N GLN A 214 5.66 4.17 7.30
CA GLN A 214 4.35 4.66 7.68
C GLN A 214 3.37 3.51 7.87
N LEU A 215 2.63 3.55 8.97
CA LEU A 215 1.54 2.65 9.28
C LEU A 215 0.22 3.36 8.95
N GLY A 216 -0.63 2.71 8.15
CA GLY A 216 -2.01 3.09 7.90
C GLY A 216 -2.97 2.08 8.53
N ILE A 217 -4.00 2.55 9.22
CA ILE A 217 -5.09 1.71 9.72
C ILE A 217 -6.39 2.36 9.31
N TYR A 218 -7.23 1.71 8.53
CA TYR A 218 -8.46 2.33 8.03
C TYR A 218 -9.55 1.32 7.72
N ASN A 219 -10.80 1.78 7.69
CA ASN A 219 -11.94 0.98 7.26
C ASN A 219 -11.85 0.77 5.74
N LYS A 220 -11.52 -0.46 5.34
CA LYS A 220 -11.30 -0.82 3.94
C LYS A 220 -12.61 -1.02 3.19
N THR A 221 -13.67 -1.46 3.86
CA THR A 221 -15.01 -1.56 3.25
C THR A 221 -15.48 -0.19 2.76
N GLU A 222 -15.44 0.81 3.65
CA GLU A 222 -15.86 2.18 3.30
C GLU A 222 -14.94 2.81 2.24
N GLN A 223 -13.63 2.59 2.36
CA GLN A 223 -12.67 3.05 1.35
C GLN A 223 -12.96 2.42 -0.02
N ALA A 224 -13.15 1.10 -0.09
CA ALA A 224 -13.44 0.38 -1.34
C ALA A 224 -14.79 0.82 -1.95
N ARG A 225 -15.81 1.07 -1.11
CA ARG A 225 -17.11 1.59 -1.53
C ARG A 225 -16.99 2.97 -2.16
N SER A 226 -16.22 3.88 -1.56
CA SER A 226 -16.03 5.24 -2.06
C SER A 226 -15.34 5.33 -3.43
N ILE A 227 -14.54 4.33 -3.79
CA ILE A 227 -13.81 4.27 -5.07
C ILE A 227 -14.42 3.29 -6.07
N ASP A 228 -15.62 2.77 -5.78
CA ASP A 228 -16.33 1.81 -6.64
C ASP A 228 -15.51 0.55 -6.94
N LYS A 229 -14.89 -0.02 -5.89
CA LYS A 229 -14.07 -1.25 -5.97
C LYS A 229 -14.46 -2.31 -4.94
N LEU A 230 -15.63 -2.19 -4.30
CA LEU A 230 -16.05 -3.12 -3.27
C LEU A 230 -16.15 -4.56 -3.80
N ASP A 231 -16.81 -4.78 -4.94
CA ASP A 231 -16.97 -6.12 -5.55
C ASP A 231 -15.63 -6.83 -5.78
N TYR A 232 -14.62 -6.09 -6.23
CA TYR A 232 -13.27 -6.62 -6.40
C TYR A 232 -12.68 -7.08 -5.06
N TRP A 233 -12.80 -6.25 -4.01
CA TRP A 233 -12.26 -6.57 -2.69
C TRP A 233 -13.02 -7.69 -1.99
N GLU A 234 -14.33 -7.77 -2.14
CA GLU A 234 -15.09 -8.93 -1.68
C GLU A 234 -14.59 -10.22 -2.33
N GLY A 235 -14.33 -10.18 -3.64
CA GLY A 235 -13.70 -11.29 -4.34
C GLY A 235 -12.30 -11.64 -3.81
N VAL A 236 -11.53 -10.67 -3.30
CA VAL A 236 -10.23 -10.90 -2.65
C VAL A 236 -10.40 -11.53 -1.27
N TRP A 237 -11.34 -11.05 -0.47
CA TRP A 237 -11.59 -11.52 0.89
C TRP A 237 -12.16 -12.93 0.95
N ARG A 238 -12.99 -13.29 -0.03
CA ARG A 238 -13.59 -14.63 -0.15
C ARG A 238 -12.64 -15.71 -0.69
N ARG A 239 -11.41 -15.37 -1.13
CA ARG A 239 -10.48 -16.36 -1.75
C ARG A 239 -10.09 -17.51 -0.83
N ARG A 240 -10.16 -17.26 0.48
CA ARG A 240 -9.83 -18.25 1.51
C ARG A 240 -11.07 -18.86 2.15
N ASP A 241 -12.26 -18.49 1.69
CA ASP A 241 -13.49 -19.12 2.16
C ASP A 241 -13.41 -20.62 1.90
N SER A 242 -13.84 -21.40 2.88
CA SER A 242 -13.99 -22.83 2.70
C SER A 242 -15.26 -23.13 1.90
N PHE A 243 -15.43 -24.40 1.51
CA PHE A 243 -16.65 -24.85 0.83
C PHE A 243 -17.86 -24.98 1.78
N ASP A 244 -17.65 -24.81 3.10
CA ASP A 244 -18.72 -24.80 4.10
C ASP A 244 -19.16 -23.36 4.34
N GLU A 245 -20.37 -23.00 3.91
CA GLU A 245 -20.93 -21.65 4.09
C GLU A 245 -21.06 -21.27 5.58
N ALA A 246 -21.14 -22.25 6.48
CA ALA A 246 -21.25 -22.02 7.91
C ALA A 246 -19.88 -21.86 8.61
N ASP A 247 -18.77 -21.95 7.87
CA ASP A 247 -17.44 -21.81 8.44
C ASP A 247 -17.25 -20.39 9.03
N PRO A 248 -17.01 -20.28 10.35
CA PRO A 248 -16.87 -18.99 10.99
C PRO A 248 -15.65 -18.21 10.53
N ASP A 249 -14.67 -18.83 9.87
CA ASP A 249 -13.49 -18.12 9.33
C ASP A 249 -13.75 -17.51 7.93
N ASN A 250 -14.88 -17.83 7.28
CA ASN A 250 -15.28 -17.20 6.01
C ASN A 250 -15.53 -15.69 6.15
N TYR A 251 -15.38 -14.99 5.02
CA TYR A 251 -15.75 -13.59 4.88
C TYR A 251 -17.24 -13.37 5.17
N ASP A 252 -17.55 -12.39 6.02
CA ASP A 252 -18.92 -12.00 6.37
C ASP A 252 -19.29 -10.66 5.69
N PRO A 253 -20.20 -10.62 4.71
CA PRO A 253 -20.55 -9.38 4.02
C PRO A 253 -21.21 -8.32 4.92
N GLU A 254 -21.75 -8.71 6.07
CA GLU A 254 -22.40 -7.79 7.02
C GLU A 254 -21.40 -7.12 7.97
N GLN A 255 -20.12 -7.51 7.93
CA GLN A 255 -19.06 -6.94 8.75
C GLN A 255 -18.05 -6.12 7.95
N ASP A 256 -17.73 -4.94 8.47
CA ASP A 256 -16.67 -4.11 7.91
C ASP A 256 -15.29 -4.79 8.01
N VAL A 257 -14.49 -4.58 6.96
CA VAL A 257 -13.10 -5.01 6.90
C VAL A 257 -12.21 -3.82 7.26
N TRP A 258 -11.31 -4.02 8.21
CA TRP A 258 -10.26 -3.08 8.55
C TRP A 258 -8.94 -3.50 7.92
N ARG A 259 -8.23 -2.54 7.31
CA ARG A 259 -6.89 -2.77 6.77
C ARG A 259 -5.83 -2.17 7.69
N VAL A 260 -4.81 -2.96 7.97
CA VAL A 260 -3.52 -2.52 8.51
C VAL A 260 -2.51 -2.54 7.36
N GLU A 261 -2.02 -1.36 6.97
CA GLU A 261 -1.11 -1.16 5.86
C GLU A 261 0.26 -0.68 6.34
N LEU A 262 1.32 -1.38 5.93
CA LEU A 262 2.71 -1.02 6.21
C LEU A 262 3.35 -0.48 4.94
N ARG A 263 3.66 0.82 4.92
CA ARG A 263 4.21 1.53 3.76
C ARG A 263 5.70 1.74 3.95
N TYR A 264 6.48 1.01 3.17
CA TYR A 264 7.93 1.14 3.15
C TYR A 264 8.35 2.08 2.02
N HIS A 265 8.86 3.25 2.41
CA HIS A 265 9.48 4.16 1.47
C HIS A 265 10.73 3.53 0.83
N HIS A 266 11.06 3.98 -0.37
CA HIS A 266 12.13 3.38 -1.17
C HIS A 266 13.52 3.47 -0.53
N SER A 267 13.75 4.47 0.34
CA SER A 267 14.98 4.55 1.13
C SER A 267 15.09 3.42 2.15
N VAL A 268 13.97 2.98 2.73
CA VAL A 268 13.94 1.87 3.70
C VAL A 268 14.19 0.54 2.99
N ILE A 269 13.52 0.31 1.86
CA ILE A 269 13.76 -0.90 1.05
C ILE A 269 15.21 -0.96 0.57
N GLN A 270 15.78 0.17 0.14
CA GLN A 270 17.20 0.22 -0.23
C GLN A 270 18.13 -0.14 0.92
N GLN A 271 17.85 0.31 2.15
CA GLN A 271 18.65 -0.08 3.32
C GLN A 271 18.60 -1.59 3.56
N PHE A 272 17.44 -2.21 3.42
CA PHE A 272 17.33 -3.66 3.49
C PHE A 272 18.11 -4.33 2.36
N ALA A 273 17.97 -3.87 1.12
CA ALA A 273 18.69 -4.46 -0.02
C ALA A 273 20.22 -4.35 0.16
N SER A 274 20.73 -3.19 0.59
CA SER A 274 22.16 -2.97 0.81
C SER A 274 22.69 -3.67 2.07
N GLY A 275 21.87 -3.82 3.11
CA GLY A 275 22.25 -4.49 4.36
C GLY A 275 22.07 -6.02 4.34
N SER A 276 21.27 -6.55 3.40
CA SER A 276 21.09 -8.00 3.21
C SER A 276 22.12 -8.60 2.25
N PHE A 277 23.09 -7.80 1.79
CA PHE A 277 24.21 -8.29 0.99
C PHE A 277 25.22 -8.94 1.93
N ASP A 278 25.18 -10.28 2.03
CA ASP A 278 26.23 -11.03 2.71
C ASP A 278 27.50 -10.97 1.84
N LEU A 279 28.59 -10.41 2.36
CA LEU A 279 29.87 -10.32 1.66
C LEU A 279 30.54 -11.70 1.47
N HIS A 280 29.91 -12.77 1.96
CA HIS A 280 30.40 -14.14 1.90
C HIS A 280 29.63 -15.07 0.94
N SER A 281 28.72 -14.56 0.11
CA SER A 281 28.09 -15.33 -0.98
C SER A 281 28.71 -15.06 -2.34
#